data_AF-A0AAW2X247-F1
#
_entry.id   AF-A0AAW2X247-F1
#
_cell.length_a   1.000
_cell.length_b   1.000
_cell.length_c   1.000
_cell.angle_alpha   90.00
_cell.angle_beta   90.00
_cell.angle_gamma   90.00
#
_symmetry.space_group_name_H-M   'P 1'
#
loop_
_entity.id
_entity.type
_entity.pdbx_description
1 polymer ?
#
loop_
_entity_poly.entity_id
_entity_poly.type
_entity_poly.pdbx_seq_one_letter_code
_entity_poly.pdbx_strand_id
1 'polypeptide(L)'
;MGSGLKAIDQFLSDKSYISGSQLTNDDVKIYIVVLEKPSGDLYVNASKWYEAISAKLAPNFLEKAVRIRIGGQVAPTQAVALATDAN
;
A
#
# COMPACT_ATOMS: atom_id res chain seq x y z
N MET A 1 8.67 2.84 -10.14
CA MET A 1 7.28 2.48 -9.76
C MET A 1 6.26 2.56 -10.91
N GLY A 2 6.59 3.09 -12.09
CA GLY A 2 5.63 3.20 -13.21
C GLY A 2 5.28 1.88 -13.94
N SER A 3 6.14 0.85 -13.89
CA SER A 3 5.90 -0.42 -14.59
C SER A 3 4.82 -1.28 -13.93
N GLY A 4 4.80 -1.34 -12.59
CA GLY A 4 3.82 -2.12 -11.83
C GLY A 4 2.40 -1.54 -11.93
N LEU A 5 2.26 -0.23 -11.77
CA LEU A 5 0.96 0.44 -11.92
C LEU A 5 0.41 0.32 -13.34
N LYS A 6 1.27 0.42 -14.35
CA LYS A 6 0.88 0.19 -15.74
C LYS A 6 0.37 -1.24 -15.97
N ALA A 7 1.05 -2.24 -15.40
CA ALA A 7 0.61 -3.63 -15.53
C ALA A 7 -0.75 -3.87 -14.87
N ILE A 8 -0.98 -3.31 -13.68
CA ILE A 8 -2.27 -3.38 -12.97
C ILE A 8 -3.36 -2.68 -13.80
N ASP A 9 -3.08 -1.49 -14.32
CA ASP A 9 -4.03 -0.72 -15.12
C ASP A 9 -4.47 -1.45 -16.41
N GLN A 10 -3.52 -2.08 -17.09
CA GLN A 10 -3.80 -2.90 -18.28
C GLN A 10 -4.57 -4.17 -17.92
N PHE A 11 -4.20 -4.84 -16.83
CA PHE A 11 -4.88 -6.05 -16.36
C PHE A 11 -6.35 -5.80 -15.98
N LEU A 12 -6.65 -4.61 -15.47
CA LEU A 12 -8.00 -4.20 -15.07
C LEU A 12 -8.81 -3.58 -16.22
N SER A 13 -8.30 -3.52 -17.44
CA SER A 13 -9.01 -2.89 -18.56
C SER A 13 -10.38 -3.53 -18.88
N ASP A 14 -10.51 -4.83 -18.63
CA ASP A 14 -11.75 -5.60 -18.81
C ASP A 14 -12.29 -6.16 -17.47
N LYS A 15 -11.76 -5.72 -16.32
CA LYS A 15 -12.08 -6.28 -15.00
C LYS A 15 -12.32 -5.20 -13.96
N SER A 16 -13.29 -5.46 -13.08
CA SER A 16 -13.55 -4.58 -11.95
C SER A 16 -12.64 -4.86 -10.76
N TYR A 17 -12.10 -6.08 -10.65
CA TYR A 17 -11.27 -6.60 -9.56
C TYR A 17 -10.19 -7.54 -10.08
N ILE A 18 -9.17 -7.80 -9.27
CA ILE A 18 -8.03 -8.67 -9.62
C ILE A 18 -8.50 -10.09 -9.99
N SER A 19 -9.50 -10.60 -9.28
CA SER A 19 -10.10 -11.92 -9.54
C SER A 19 -11.32 -11.87 -10.47
N GLY A 20 -11.63 -10.73 -11.09
CA GLY A 20 -12.76 -10.55 -12.00
C GLY A 20 -13.85 -9.61 -11.47
N SER A 21 -15.01 -10.16 -11.11
CA SER A 21 -16.22 -9.36 -10.83
C SER A 21 -16.51 -9.09 -9.34
N GLN A 22 -15.86 -9.82 -8.43
CA GLN A 22 -16.05 -9.67 -6.99
C GLN A 22 -14.76 -9.25 -6.29
N LEU A 23 -14.90 -8.51 -5.18
CA LEU A 23 -13.78 -8.15 -4.32
C LEU A 23 -13.26 -9.42 -3.62
N THR A 24 -11.97 -9.68 -3.74
CA THR A 24 -11.32 -10.85 -3.13
C THR A 24 -10.14 -10.46 -2.25
N ASN A 25 -9.56 -11.45 -1.56
CA ASN A 25 -8.33 -11.22 -0.78
C ASN A 25 -7.16 -10.72 -1.65
N ASP A 26 -7.12 -11.08 -2.93
CA ASP A 26 -6.04 -10.65 -3.82
C ASP A 26 -6.14 -9.16 -4.14
N ASP A 27 -7.36 -8.62 -4.25
CA ASP A 27 -7.59 -7.17 -4.35
C ASP A 27 -7.03 -6.43 -3.14
N VAL A 28 -7.29 -6.94 -1.93
CA VAL A 28 -6.81 -6.33 -0.68
C VAL A 28 -5.28 -6.38 -0.59
N LYS A 29 -4.66 -7.50 -0.98
CA LYS A 29 -3.19 -7.62 -1.00
C LYS A 29 -2.56 -6.58 -1.93
N ILE A 30 -3.09 -6.43 -3.15
CA ILE A 30 -2.57 -5.44 -4.10
C ILE A 30 -2.88 -4.02 -3.60
N TYR A 31 -4.05 -3.79 -3.01
CA TYR A 31 -4.43 -2.48 -2.47
C TYR A 31 -3.48 -2.01 -1.36
N ILE A 32 -3.02 -2.90 -0.47
CA ILE A 32 -2.05 -2.58 0.58
C ILE A 32 -0.67 -2.21 -0.02
N VAL A 33 -0.30 -2.81 -1.16
CA VAL A 33 0.96 -2.52 -1.87
C VAL A 33 0.88 -1.19 -2.63
N VAL A 34 -0.30 -0.85 -3.17
CA VAL A 34 -0.57 0.42 -3.81
C VAL A 34 -0.81 1.47 -2.71
N LEU A 35 0.27 2.01 -2.15
CA LEU A 35 0.23 2.87 -0.95
C LEU A 35 -0.60 4.16 -1.08
N GLU A 36 -0.84 4.61 -2.31
CA GLU A 36 -1.57 5.83 -2.66
C GLU A 36 -2.36 5.63 -3.96
N LYS A 37 -3.42 6.42 -4.13
CA LYS A 37 -4.26 6.35 -5.32
C LYS A 37 -3.42 6.64 -6.59
N PRO A 38 -3.46 5.76 -7.61
CA PRO A 38 -2.83 6.03 -8.90
C PRO A 38 -3.39 7.28 -9.59
N SER A 39 -2.57 7.97 -10.39
CA SER A 39 -3.04 9.10 -11.20
C SER A 39 -4.12 8.64 -12.19
N GLY A 40 -5.29 9.28 -12.14
CA GLY A 40 -6.42 8.94 -13.01
C GLY A 40 -6.18 9.25 -14.49
N ASP A 41 -5.27 10.18 -14.81
CA ASP A 41 -4.92 10.55 -16.19
C ASP A 41 -4.01 9.51 -16.85
N LEU A 42 -3.19 8.81 -16.05
CA LEU A 42 -2.21 7.83 -16.53
C LEU A 42 -2.66 6.38 -16.33
N TYR A 43 -3.46 6.12 -15.29
CA TYR A 43 -3.86 4.78 -14.86
C TYR A 43 -5.35 4.78 -14.48
N VAL A 44 -6.21 5.00 -15.47
CA VAL A 44 -7.65 5.18 -15.28
C VAL A 44 -8.34 3.97 -14.65
N ASN A 45 -7.96 2.76 -15.03
CA ASN A 45 -8.56 1.52 -14.52
C ASN A 45 -8.06 1.24 -13.11
N ALA A 46 -6.75 1.40 -12.88
CA ALA A 46 -6.17 1.22 -11.55
C ALA A 46 -6.70 2.26 -10.55
N SER A 47 -6.89 3.52 -10.97
CA SER A 47 -7.48 4.55 -10.12
C SER A 47 -8.93 4.23 -9.75
N LYS A 48 -9.75 3.75 -10.71
CA LYS A 48 -11.15 3.37 -10.44
C LYS A 48 -11.24 2.17 -9.51
N TRP A 49 -10.41 1.15 -9.75
CA TRP A 49 -10.30 -0.03 -8.89
C TRP A 49 -9.88 0.34 -7.47
N TYR A 50 -8.88 1.22 -7.32
CA TYR A 50 -8.42 1.69 -6.01
C TYR A 50 -9.57 2.34 -5.21
N GLU A 51 -10.31 3.27 -5.83
CA GLU A 51 -11.45 3.96 -5.20
C GLU A 51 -12.56 2.97 -4.81
N ALA A 52 -12.86 1.99 -5.68
CA ALA A 52 -13.88 0.98 -5.41
C ALA A 52 -13.51 0.12 -4.18
N ILE A 53 -12.23 -0.23 -4.01
CA ILE A 53 -11.76 -0.95 -2.83
C ILE A 53 -11.77 -0.05 -1.60
N SER A 54 -11.22 1.17 -1.71
CA SER A 54 -11.22 2.14 -0.60
C SER A 54 -12.62 2.36 -0.05
N ALA A 55 -13.62 2.56 -0.91
CA ALA A 55 -15.01 2.77 -0.50
C ALA A 55 -15.60 1.53 0.21
N LYS A 56 -15.26 0.31 -0.21
CA LYS A 56 -15.70 -0.93 0.45
C LYS A 56 -15.01 -1.18 1.78
N LEU A 57 -13.76 -0.74 1.90
CA LEU A 57 -12.99 -0.91 3.13
C LEU A 57 -13.28 0.18 4.15
N ALA A 58 -13.58 1.42 3.72
CA ALA A 58 -13.80 2.57 4.59
C ALA A 58 -14.73 2.33 5.79
N PRO A 59 -15.88 1.63 5.68
CA PRO A 59 -16.72 1.33 6.84
C PRO A 59 -16.03 0.49 7.92
N ASN A 60 -15.05 -0.35 7.54
CA ASN A 60 -14.27 -1.18 8.45
C ASN A 60 -13.10 -0.40 9.08
N PHE A 61 -12.70 0.70 8.46
CA PHE A 61 -11.73 1.64 8.99
C PHE A 61 -12.48 2.82 9.60
N LEU A 62 -12.99 2.61 10.82
CA LEU A 62 -13.60 3.65 11.66
C LEU A 62 -12.89 4.98 11.45
N GLU A 63 -13.66 6.04 11.17
CA GLU A 63 -13.28 7.39 10.74
C GLU A 63 -12.14 8.07 11.55
N LYS A 64 -11.76 7.47 12.68
CA LYS A 64 -10.68 7.86 13.60
C LYS A 64 -9.40 7.03 13.47
N ALA A 65 -9.32 6.11 12.51
CA ALA A 65 -8.12 5.36 12.18
C ALA A 65 -7.13 6.29 11.46
N VAL A 66 -6.48 7.14 12.26
CA VAL A 66 -5.15 7.65 11.97
C VAL A 66 -4.36 6.48 11.42
N ARG A 67 -4.03 6.53 10.13
CA ARG A 67 -3.17 5.56 9.45
C ARG A 67 -2.01 5.29 10.39
N ILE A 68 -1.96 4.13 11.04
CA ILE A 68 -0.85 3.76 11.93
C ILE A 68 0.36 3.66 11.00
N ARG A 69 1.10 4.75 10.90
CA ARG A 69 2.42 4.76 10.29
C ARG A 69 3.31 4.06 11.31
N ILE A 70 3.53 2.76 11.11
CA ILE A 70 4.64 2.07 11.77
C ILE A 70 5.90 2.59 11.09
N GLY A 71 6.36 3.77 11.53
CA GLY A 71 7.69 4.26 11.20
C GLY A 71 8.68 3.34 11.88
N GLY A 72 9.37 2.51 11.10
CA GLY A 72 10.55 1.80 11.59
C GLY A 72 11.63 2.82 11.93
N GLN A 73 11.58 3.43 13.10
CA GLN A 73 12.76 4.01 13.72
C GLN A 73 13.60 2.85 14.23
N VAL A 74 14.56 2.40 13.41
CA VAL A 74 15.78 1.84 13.98
C VAL A 74 16.43 2.96 14.78
N ALA A 75 16.35 2.88 16.10
CA ALA A 75 17.20 3.69 16.96
C ALA A 75 18.65 3.41 16.55
N PRO A 76 19.51 4.43 16.34
CA PRO A 76 20.91 4.17 16.10
C PRO A 76 21.46 3.43 17.31
N THR A 77 22.01 2.24 17.08
CA THR A 77 22.71 1.46 18.10
C THR A 77 23.82 2.36 18.67
N GLN A 78 23.65 2.75 19.93
CA GLN A 78 24.66 3.51 20.66
C GLN A 78 25.91 2.61 20.74
N ALA A 79 26.97 3.02 20.05
CA ALA A 79 28.25 2.34 20.12
C ALA A 79 28.73 2.43 21.57
N VAL A 80 28.74 1.28 22.25
CA VAL A 80 29.37 1.16 23.57
C VAL A 80 30.86 1.32 23.34
N ALA A 81 31.41 2.49 23.70
CA ALA A 81 32.84 2.64 23.85
C ALA A 81 33.26 1.69 24.98
N LEU A 82 33.94 0.59 24.62
CA LEU A 82 34.64 -0.25 25.58
C LEU A 82 35.71 0.61 26.25
N ALA A 83 35.53 0.84 27.56
CA ALA A 83 36.63 1.20 28.43
C ALA A 83 37.63 0.04 28.45
N THR A 84 38.82 0.25 27.90
CA THR A 84 39.99 -0.57 28.20
C THR A 84 40.76 0.11 29.31
N ASP A 85 40.60 -0.39 30.54
CA ASP A 85 41.65 -0.32 31.55
C ASP A 85 42.70 -1.40 31.22
N ALA A 86 43.97 -1.03 31.08
CA ALA A 86 45.10 -1.76 31.66
C ALA A 86 46.47 -1.12 31.32
N ASN A 87 47.16 -0.77 32.41
CA ASN A 87 48.61 -0.63 32.64
C ASN A 87 49.26 0.75 32.49
#